data_AF-A0A967XJP5-F1
#
_entry.id   AF-A0A967XJP5-F1
#
_cell.length_a   1.000
_cell.length_b   1.000
_cell.length_c   1.000
_cell.angle_alpha   90.00
_cell.angle_beta   90.00
_cell.angle_gamma   90.00
#
_symmetry.space_group_name_H-M   'P 1'
#
loop_
_entity.id
_entity.type
_entity.pdbx_description
1 polymer ?
#
loop_
_entity_poly.entity_id
_entity_poly.type
_entity_poly.pdbx_seq_one_letter_code
_entity_poly.pdbx_strand_id
1 'polypeptide(L)'
;MAVSASGDRIVYQGLDEQGVRLYQRPLGQRQAQPVPGTGDGRHPFFSPDGEWLGFFAGVDLNKVRFDGGTPLTVVSGLGTNAGAAWAPDNSIVFATREDPRLYRVSADG
;
A
#
# COMPACT_ATOMS: atom_id res chain seq x y z
N MET A 1 8.69 2.03 -2.35
CA MET A 1 8.63 3.27 -1.57
C MET A 1 7.57 4.16 -2.21
N ALA A 2 6.86 4.94 -1.40
CA ALA A 2 5.90 5.94 -1.85
C ALA A 2 6.02 7.21 -0.99
N VAL A 3 5.51 8.32 -1.52
CA VAL A 3 5.46 9.63 -0.85
C VAL A 3 4.03 10.12 -0.90
N SER A 4 3.52 10.71 0.19
CA SER A 4 2.19 11.30 0.25
C SER A 4 2.08 12.50 -0.71
N ALA A 5 0.87 12.79 -1.20
CA ALA A 5 0.64 13.93 -2.08
C ALA A 5 0.98 15.29 -1.42
N SER A 6 0.74 15.39 -0.10
CA SER A 6 1.15 16.53 0.73
C SER A 6 2.67 16.63 0.94
N GLY A 7 3.42 15.58 0.60
CA GLY A 7 4.87 15.52 0.76
C GLY A 7 5.33 15.42 2.21
N ASP A 8 4.43 15.18 3.17
CA ASP A 8 4.75 15.14 4.61
C ASP A 8 5.13 13.75 5.13
N ARG A 9 4.93 12.69 4.34
CA ARG A 9 5.10 11.30 4.76
C ARG A 9 5.71 10.45 3.65
N ILE A 10 6.64 9.58 4.03
CA ILE A 10 7.17 8.52 3.17
C ILE A 10 6.75 7.17 3.75
N VAL A 11 6.37 6.23 2.87
CA VAL A 11 6.19 4.82 3.23
C VAL A 11 7.15 3.95 2.43
N TYR A 12 7.83 3.04 3.10
CA TYR A 12 8.80 2.14 2.48
C TYR A 12 8.79 0.77 3.17
N GLN A 13 9.27 -0.24 2.44
CA GLN A 13 9.46 -1.56 2.99
C GLN A 13 10.71 -1.58 3.86
N GLY A 14 10.61 -2.16 5.05
CA GLY A 14 11.73 -2.43 5.93
C GLY A 14 11.72 -3.88 6.41
N LEU A 15 12.82 -4.28 7.02
CA LEU A 15 13.03 -5.58 7.64
C LEU A 15 13.48 -5.34 9.09
N ASP A 16 12.74 -5.90 10.05
CA ASP A 16 13.13 -5.95 11.47
C ASP A 16 13.18 -7.40 11.96
N GLU A 17 13.41 -7.57 13.27
CA GLU A 17 13.42 -8.88 13.94
C GLU A 17 12.10 -9.65 13.77
N GLN A 18 11.01 -8.95 13.48
CA GLN A 18 9.69 -9.52 13.27
C GLN A 18 9.33 -9.64 11.77
N GLY A 19 10.30 -9.46 10.86
CA GLY A 19 10.19 -9.74 9.43
C GLY A 19 9.96 -8.51 8.55
N VAL A 20 9.57 -8.77 7.30
CA VAL A 20 9.30 -7.72 6.31
C VAL A 20 7.98 -7.02 6.65
N ARG A 21 7.97 -5.69 6.63
CA ARG A 21 6.75 -4.86 6.80
C ARG A 21 6.91 -3.47 6.21
N LEU A 22 5.82 -2.71 6.15
CA LEU A 22 5.86 -1.32 5.75
C LEU A 22 6.10 -0.40 6.95
N TYR A 23 6.96 0.59 6.75
CA TYR A 23 7.22 1.66 7.71
C TYR A 23 6.78 2.97 7.13
N GLN A 24 6.20 3.80 7.98
CA GLN A 24 5.96 5.21 7.70
C GLN A 24 6.99 6.08 8.41
N ARG A 25 7.41 7.15 7.73
CA ARG A 25 8.23 8.20 8.32
C ARG A 25 7.64 9.56 7.96
N PRO A 26 7.02 10.27 8.93
CA PRO A 26 6.73 11.69 8.77
C PRO A 26 8.04 12.45 8.51
N LEU A 27 8.08 13.35 7.53
CA LEU A 27 9.31 14.05 7.17
C LEU A 27 9.85 14.96 8.27
N GLY A 28 8.98 15.46 9.15
CA GLY A 28 9.38 16.21 10.35
C GLY A 28 9.98 15.35 11.46
N GLN A 29 9.95 14.02 11.33
CA GLN A 29 10.44 13.08 12.34
C GLN A 29 11.59 12.23 11.78
N ARG A 30 12.64 12.04 12.58
CA ARG A 30 13.77 11.19 12.17
C ARG A 30 13.43 9.71 12.18
N GLN A 31 12.54 9.30 13.08
CA GLN A 31 12.28 7.89 13.32
C GLN A 31 11.12 7.38 12.47
N ALA A 32 11.33 6.24 11.84
CA ALA A 32 10.27 5.52 11.14
C ALA A 32 9.54 4.60 12.12
N GLN A 33 8.25 4.41 11.89
CA GLN A 33 7.38 3.56 12.70
C GLN A 33 6.74 2.50 11.80
N PRO A 34 6.58 1.25 12.29
CA PRO A 34 5.89 0.23 11.53
C PRO A 34 4.43 0.63 11.31
N VAL A 35 3.88 0.30 10.15
CA VAL A 35 2.44 0.40 9.88
C VAL A 35 1.81 -0.93 10.30
N PRO A 36 0.96 -0.96 11.33
CA PRO A 36 0.34 -2.21 11.81
C PRO A 36 -0.42 -2.94 10.69
N GLY A 37 -0.40 -4.28 10.74
CA GLY A 37 -1.10 -5.12 9.76
C GLY A 37 -0.41 -5.25 8.39
N THR A 38 0.74 -4.63 8.17
CA THR A 38 1.45 -4.67 6.87
C THR A 38 2.54 -5.75 6.79
N GLY A 39 2.34 -6.88 7.49
CA GLY A 39 3.25 -8.02 7.42
C GLY A 39 3.44 -8.48 5.97
N ASP A 40 4.69 -8.70 5.58
CA ASP A 40 5.12 -9.00 4.21
C ASP A 40 4.73 -7.95 3.15
N GLY A 41 4.30 -6.76 3.59
CA GLY A 41 3.82 -5.69 2.73
C GLY A 41 4.89 -5.15 1.76
N ARG A 42 4.50 -4.94 0.51
CA ARG A 42 5.36 -4.49 -0.59
C ARG A 42 4.64 -3.49 -1.48
N HIS A 43 5.42 -2.76 -2.28
CA HIS A 43 4.95 -1.80 -3.29
C HIS A 43 3.83 -0.87 -2.76
N PRO A 44 4.11 -0.08 -1.69
CA PRO A 44 3.13 0.83 -1.13
C PRO A 44 2.72 1.92 -2.14
N PHE A 45 1.50 2.40 -2.03
CA PHE A 45 0.97 3.58 -2.72
C PHE A 45 -0.10 4.27 -1.87
N PHE A 46 -0.22 5.59 -1.98
CA PHE A 46 -1.15 6.38 -1.16
C PHE A 46 -2.51 6.53 -1.85
N SER A 47 -3.57 6.62 -1.05
CA SER A 47 -4.82 7.24 -1.50
C SER A 47 -4.63 8.74 -1.78
N PRO A 48 -5.48 9.35 -2.62
CA PRO A 48 -5.36 10.77 -2.95
C PRO A 48 -5.47 11.71 -1.74
N ASP A 49 -6.28 11.34 -0.74
CA ASP A 49 -6.47 12.06 0.51
C ASP A 49 -5.35 11.81 1.55
N GLY A 50 -4.47 10.85 1.31
CA GLY A 50 -3.40 10.45 2.24
C GLY A 50 -3.88 9.69 3.48
N GLU A 51 -5.17 9.35 3.60
CA GLU A 51 -5.72 8.62 4.75
C GLU A 51 -5.45 7.10 4.69
N TRP A 52 -5.30 6.56 3.48
CA TRP A 52 -5.12 5.14 3.25
C TRP A 52 -3.78 4.82 2.58
N LEU A 53 -3.27 3.65 2.93
CA LEU A 53 -2.13 3.01 2.32
C LEU A 53 -2.60 1.77 1.56
N GLY A 54 -2.45 1.77 0.24
CA GLY A 54 -2.54 0.57 -0.58
C GLY A 54 -1.20 -0.16 -0.62
N PHE A 55 -1.23 -1.49 -0.61
CA PHE A 55 -0.03 -2.33 -0.66
C PHE A 55 -0.35 -3.76 -1.13
N PHE A 56 0.68 -4.49 -1.55
CA PHE A 56 0.58 -5.91 -1.82
C PHE A 56 1.12 -6.72 -0.63
N ALA A 57 0.46 -7.83 -0.29
CA ALA A 57 0.95 -8.83 0.64
C ALA A 57 0.64 -10.21 0.07
N GLY A 58 1.66 -11.05 -0.08
CA GLY A 58 1.53 -12.29 -0.86
C GLY A 58 1.07 -12.00 -2.30
N VAL A 59 -0.08 -12.58 -2.67
CA VAL A 59 -0.73 -12.40 -3.98
C VAL A 59 -1.93 -11.45 -3.94
N ASP A 60 -2.13 -10.76 -2.81
CA ASP A 60 -3.32 -9.95 -2.57
C ASP A 60 -2.99 -8.45 -2.58
N LEU A 61 -3.94 -7.67 -3.10
CA LEU A 61 -3.95 -6.22 -3.02
C LEU A 61 -4.79 -5.80 -1.81
N ASN A 62 -4.18 -5.07 -0.89
CA ASN A 62 -4.76 -4.67 0.38
C ASN A 62 -4.72 -3.16 0.56
N LYS A 63 -5.58 -2.63 1.44
CA LYS A 63 -5.53 -1.26 1.94
C LYS A 63 -5.61 -1.22 3.47
N VAL A 64 -5.00 -0.23 4.10
CA VAL A 64 -5.10 0.01 5.55
C VAL A 64 -5.15 1.51 5.82
N ARG A 65 -5.90 1.95 6.84
CA ARG A 65 -5.88 3.36 7.27
C ARG A 65 -4.62 3.64 8.09
N PHE A 66 -4.09 4.85 7.95
CA PHE A 66 -2.96 5.29 8.76
C PHE A 66 -3.29 5.60 10.22
N ASP A 67 -4.56 5.90 10.52
CA ASP A 67 -5.05 6.08 11.89
C ASP A 67 -5.20 4.74 12.64
N GLY A 68 -4.96 3.62 11.95
CA GLY A 68 -4.96 2.27 12.51
C GLY A 68 -6.06 1.39 11.92
N GLY A 69 -6.27 0.23 12.54
CA GLY A 69 -7.28 -0.75 12.11
C GLY A 69 -6.71 -1.94 11.35
N THR A 70 -7.60 -2.87 11.02
CA THR A 70 -7.26 -4.11 10.31
C THR A 70 -7.18 -3.83 8.80
N PRO A 71 -6.13 -4.29 8.10
CA PRO A 71 -6.07 -4.23 6.65
C PRO A 71 -7.27 -4.90 5.99
N LEU A 72 -7.72 -4.30 4.89
CA LEU A 72 -8.81 -4.79 4.05
C LEU A 72 -8.25 -5.30 2.73
N THR A 73 -8.62 -6.51 2.34
CA THR A 73 -8.30 -7.05 1.02
C THR A 73 -9.24 -6.44 -0.02
N VAL A 74 -8.67 -5.77 -1.02
CA VAL A 74 -9.41 -5.17 -2.15
C VAL A 74 -9.56 -6.19 -3.27
N VAL A 75 -8.49 -6.91 -3.59
CA VAL A 75 -8.51 -7.99 -4.59
C VAL A 75 -7.60 -9.12 -4.12
N SER A 76 -8.07 -10.35 -4.23
CA SER A 76 -7.31 -11.54 -3.89
C SER A 76 -6.81 -12.29 -5.12
N GLY A 77 -5.72 -13.04 -4.96
CA GLY A 77 -5.27 -14.02 -5.96
C GLY A 77 -4.72 -13.41 -7.26
N LEU A 78 -4.07 -12.24 -7.19
CA LEU A 78 -3.52 -11.54 -8.35
C LEU A 78 -2.25 -12.18 -8.95
N GLY A 79 -1.66 -13.18 -8.29
CA GLY A 79 -0.37 -13.72 -8.70
C GLY A 79 0.77 -12.73 -8.47
N THR A 80 1.69 -12.63 -9.44
CA THR A 80 2.85 -11.75 -9.33
C THR A 80 2.48 -10.32 -9.65
N ASN A 81 2.48 -9.45 -8.65
CA ASN A 81 2.15 -8.04 -8.86
C ASN A 81 3.18 -7.30 -9.74
N ALA A 82 2.67 -6.38 -10.57
CA ALA A 82 3.47 -5.50 -11.43
C ALA A 82 3.34 -4.00 -11.03
N GLY A 83 2.47 -3.69 -10.06
CA GLY A 83 2.29 -2.35 -9.53
C GLY A 83 0.81 -2.00 -9.34
N ALA A 84 0.57 -0.93 -8.58
CA ALA A 84 -0.76 -0.35 -8.39
C ALA A 84 -0.66 1.14 -8.06
N ALA A 85 -1.74 1.85 -8.33
CA ALA A 85 -1.91 3.26 -7.97
C ALA A 85 -3.37 3.56 -7.64
N TRP A 86 -3.59 4.48 -6.70
CA TRP A 86 -4.93 4.98 -6.38
C TRP A 86 -5.26 6.16 -7.28
N ALA A 87 -6.39 6.09 -7.96
CA ALA A 87 -6.89 7.15 -8.83
C ALA A 87 -7.75 8.17 -8.03
N PRO A 88 -7.90 9.41 -8.52
CA PRO A 88 -8.68 10.45 -7.85
C PRO A 88 -10.16 10.11 -7.61
N ASP A 89 -10.74 9.17 -8.35
CA ASP A 89 -12.14 8.77 -8.23
C ASP A 89 -12.36 7.56 -7.30
N ASN A 90 -11.46 7.38 -6.34
CA ASN A 90 -11.48 6.30 -5.36
C ASN A 90 -11.41 4.88 -5.97
N SER A 91 -10.82 4.75 -7.17
CA SER A 91 -10.50 3.44 -7.75
C SER A 91 -9.02 3.11 -7.61
N ILE A 92 -8.69 1.82 -7.59
CA ILE A 92 -7.31 1.34 -7.65
C ILE A 92 -7.09 0.73 -9.03
N VAL A 93 -6.06 1.23 -9.73
CA VAL A 93 -5.58 0.68 -10.98
C VAL A 93 -4.37 -0.19 -10.68
N PHE A 94 -4.35 -1.42 -11.18
CA PHE A 94 -3.27 -2.37 -10.91
C PHE A 94 -2.97 -3.26 -12.11
N ALA A 95 -1.79 -3.90 -12.07
CA ALA A 95 -1.33 -4.85 -13.07
C ALA A 95 -0.68 -6.07 -12.42
N THR A 96 -0.73 -7.20 -13.11
CA THR A 96 -0.03 -8.44 -12.75
C THR A 96 1.04 -8.72 -13.82
N ARG A 97 2.01 -9.59 -13.54
CA ARG A 97 3.03 -9.95 -14.54
C ARG A 97 2.52 -11.01 -15.52
N GLU A 98 1.48 -11.73 -15.13
CA GLU A 98 0.87 -12.81 -15.88
C GLU A 98 -0.08 -12.29 -16.97
N ASP A 99 -0.58 -11.06 -16.82
CA ASP A 99 -1.51 -10.45 -17.77
C ASP A 99 -1.09 -9.01 -18.11
N PRO A 100 -0.91 -8.67 -19.42
CA PRO A 100 -0.48 -7.34 -19.84
C PRO A 100 -1.55 -6.24 -19.67
N ARG A 101 -2.79 -6.57 -19.26
CA ARG A 101 -3.86 -5.60 -19.08
C ARG A 101 -3.71 -4.80 -17.79
N LEU A 102 -4.22 -3.56 -17.83
CA LEU A 102 -4.52 -2.80 -16.63
C LEU A 102 -5.92 -3.12 -16.14
N TYR A 103 -6.03 -3.37 -14.84
CA TYR A 103 -7.28 -3.60 -14.14
C TYR A 103 -7.64 -2.38 -13.32
N ARG A 104 -8.93 -2.22 -13.06
CA ARG A 104 -9.47 -1.16 -12.22
C ARG A 104 -10.57 -1.71 -11.34
N VAL A 105 -10.52 -1.38 -10.06
CA VAL A 105 -11.52 -1.79 -9.07
C VAL A 105 -11.88 -0.60 -8.17
N SER A 106 -13.09 -0.58 -7.62
CA SER A 106 -13.40 0.34 -6.52
C SER A 106 -12.46 0.06 -5.35
N ALA A 107 -11.94 1.10 -4.70
CA ALA A 107 -11.13 0.88 -3.51
C ALA A 107 -11.96 0.30 -2.35
N ASP A 108 -13.29 0.38 -2.41
CA ASP A 108 -14.19 -0.12 -1.36
C ASP A 108 -14.56 -1.59 -1.50
N GLY A 109 -14.07 -2.26 -2.56
CA GLY A 109 -14.42 -3.64 -2.89
C GLY A 109 -15.56 -3.74 -3.89
#